data_AF-A0A1G8W1L2-F1
#
_entry.id   AF-A0A1G8W1L2-F1
#
_cell.length_a   1.000
_cell.length_b   1.000
_cell.length_c   1.000
_cell.angle_alpha   90.00
_cell.angle_beta   90.00
_cell.angle_gamma   90.00
#
_symmetry.space_group_name_H-M   'P 1'
#
loop_
_entity.id
_entity.type
_entity.pdbx_description
1 polymer ?
#
loop_
_entity_poly.entity_id
_entity_poly.type
_entity_poly.pdbx_seq_one_letter_code
_entity_poly.pdbx_strand_id
1 'polypeptide(L)'
;MKINIIINSIIFGLIYFLIILSRNYTHQYRHMYVLMMMILPGLTFPLSTTKYGKVGTNMGKIFLHILCSMVTYYACVLIYVSGSKFIGMAIAGGVGSFAYLIPTKYLLKLDIHYKNVFLISVISGFSFLPMLVLHGSGFELAFSVLLWTLINGIFMDKVQKSVII
;
A
#
# COMPACT_ATOMS: atom_id res chain seq x y z
N MET A 1 -3.46 18.09 -15.19
CA MET A 1 -3.41 16.66 -15.59
C MET A 1 -4.46 15.90 -14.79
N LYS A 2 -5.44 15.22 -15.41
CA LYS A 2 -6.41 14.40 -14.66
C LYS A 2 -5.67 13.21 -14.06
N ILE A 3 -5.33 13.29 -12.77
CA ILE A 3 -4.67 12.20 -12.04
C ILE A 3 -5.60 10.98 -12.06
N ASN A 4 -5.12 9.88 -12.62
CA ASN A 4 -5.81 8.59 -12.65
C ASN A 4 -5.15 7.68 -11.61
N ILE A 5 -5.92 7.27 -10.59
CA ILE A 5 -5.40 6.44 -9.48
C ILE A 5 -4.83 5.13 -10.03
N ILE A 6 -5.45 4.55 -11.06
CA ILE A 6 -4.98 3.29 -11.66
C ILE A 6 -3.59 3.49 -12.29
N ILE A 7 -3.41 4.57 -13.06
CA ILE A 7 -2.11 4.88 -13.68
C ILE A 7 -1.04 5.10 -12.60
N ASN A 8 -1.36 5.89 -11.57
CA ASN A 8 -0.44 6.09 -10.45
C ASN A 8 -0.10 4.77 -9.75
N SER A 9 -1.09 3.91 -9.51
CA SER A 9 -0.89 2.63 -8.84
C SER A 9 -0.01 1.69 -9.66
N ILE A 10 -0.14 1.70 -11.00
CA ILE A 10 0.76 1.00 -11.92
C ILE A 10 2.17 1.57 -11.82
N ILE A 11 2.33 2.89 -11.94
CA ILE A 11 3.64 3.55 -11.91
C ILE A 11 4.35 3.27 -10.59
N PHE A 12 3.71 3.54 -9.46
CA PHE A 12 4.30 3.31 -8.14
C PHE A 12 4.52 1.83 -7.84
N GLY A 13 3.59 0.97 -8.25
CA GLY A 13 3.76 -0.48 -8.14
C GLY A 13 4.99 -0.97 -8.92
N LEU A 14 5.21 -0.48 -10.15
CA LEU A 14 6.40 -0.79 -10.95
C LEU A 14 7.67 -0.20 -10.34
N ILE A 15 7.61 1.02 -9.80
CA ILE A 15 8.74 1.62 -9.07
C ILE A 15 9.12 0.73 -7.88
N TYR A 16 8.16 0.31 -7.05
CA TYR A 16 8.44 -0.60 -5.94
C TYR A 16 8.98 -1.94 -6.43
N PHE A 17 8.43 -2.47 -7.51
CA PHE A 17 8.89 -3.72 -8.11
C PHE A 17 10.37 -3.65 -8.50
N LEU A 18 10.75 -2.60 -9.24
CA LEU A 18 12.14 -2.37 -9.68
C LEU A 18 13.08 -2.11 -8.49
N ILE A 19 12.62 -1.35 -7.49
CA ILE A 19 13.38 -1.11 -6.26
C ILE A 19 13.62 -2.45 -5.53
N ILE A 20 12.59 -3.27 -5.34
CA ILE A 20 12.74 -4.57 -4.66
C ILE A 20 13.70 -5.50 -5.42
N LEU A 21 13.64 -5.52 -6.76
CA LEU A 21 14.59 -6.28 -7.57
C LEU A 21 16.03 -5.76 -7.50
N SER A 22 16.21 -4.44 -7.42
CA SER A 22 17.55 -3.83 -7.37
C SER A 22 18.33 -4.17 -6.10
N ARG A 23 17.65 -4.65 -5.04
CA ARG A 23 18.25 -5.16 -3.80
C ARG A 23 19.37 -6.18 -4.06
N ASN A 24 19.25 -7.00 -5.10
CA ASN A 24 20.22 -8.06 -5.40
C ASN A 24 21.50 -7.53 -6.06
N TYR A 25 21.53 -6.28 -6.54
CA TYR A 25 22.61 -5.79 -7.40
C TYR A 25 23.60 -4.85 -6.70
N THR A 26 23.31 -4.35 -5.49
CA THR A 26 24.17 -3.32 -4.88
C THR A 26 24.36 -3.49 -3.36
N HIS A 27 25.40 -4.24 -2.96
CA HIS A 27 25.82 -4.29 -1.55
C HIS A 27 26.21 -2.90 -1.00
N GLN A 28 26.77 -2.03 -1.84
CA GLN A 28 27.26 -0.70 -1.48
C GLN A 28 26.13 0.29 -1.10
N TYR A 29 24.92 0.12 -1.65
CA TYR A 29 23.78 1.01 -1.40
C TYR A 29 22.70 0.40 -0.50
N ARG A 30 22.99 -0.76 0.10
CA ARG A 30 22.02 -1.51 0.93
C ARG A 30 21.45 -0.67 2.09
N HIS A 31 22.25 0.21 2.68
CA HIS A 31 21.79 1.09 3.77
C HIS A 31 20.86 2.21 3.28
N MET A 32 21.20 2.87 2.18
CA MET A 32 20.32 3.87 1.53
C MET A 32 19.01 3.23 1.07
N TYR A 33 19.09 2.01 0.54
CA TYR A 33 17.92 1.21 0.16
C TYR A 33 16.99 0.96 1.35
N VAL A 34 17.54 0.50 2.49
CA VAL A 34 16.77 0.24 3.71
C VAL A 34 16.14 1.53 4.26
N LEU A 35 16.89 2.63 4.29
CA LEU A 35 16.37 3.95 4.71
C LEU A 35 15.23 4.43 3.82
N MET A 36 15.41 4.32 2.50
CA MET A 36 14.37 4.71 1.54
C MET A 36 13.13 3.85 1.70
N MET A 37 13.28 2.53 1.81
CA MET A 37 12.15 1.62 1.97
C MET A 37 11.44 1.79 3.31
N MET A 38 12.09 2.28 4.38
CA MET A 38 11.40 2.55 5.65
C MET A 38 10.36 3.66 5.57
N ILE A 39 10.56 4.66 4.70
CA ILE A 39 9.71 5.86 4.65
C ILE A 39 8.86 5.90 3.38
N LEU A 40 9.48 5.54 2.25
CA LEU A 40 8.95 5.83 0.93
C LEU A 40 7.59 5.17 0.70
N PRO A 41 7.36 3.86 0.96
CA PRO A 41 6.07 3.23 0.68
C PRO A 41 4.93 3.81 1.53
N GLY A 42 5.18 4.09 2.81
CA GLY A 42 4.19 4.69 3.71
C GLY A 42 3.70 6.07 3.26
N LEU A 43 4.59 6.86 2.63
CA LEU A 43 4.28 8.18 2.07
C LEU A 43 3.69 8.10 0.64
N THR A 44 4.27 7.27 -0.21
CA THR A 44 3.94 7.25 -1.65
C THR A 44 2.71 6.44 -1.98
N PHE A 45 2.37 5.42 -1.17
CA PHE A 45 1.13 4.66 -1.32
C PHE A 45 -0.16 5.49 -1.21
N PRO A 46 -0.34 6.37 -0.19
CA PRO A 46 -1.54 7.19 -0.11
C PRO A 46 -1.57 8.24 -1.24
N LEU A 47 -0.42 8.70 -1.72
CA LEU A 47 -0.32 9.59 -2.88
C LEU A 47 -0.65 8.88 -4.19
N SER A 48 -0.34 7.59 -4.32
CA SER A 48 -0.64 6.81 -5.52
C SER A 48 -2.11 6.41 -5.58
N THR A 49 -2.75 6.20 -4.43
CA THR A 49 -4.11 5.66 -4.33
C THR A 49 -5.21 6.69 -4.05
N THR A 50 -4.87 7.95 -3.72
CA THR A 50 -5.88 8.98 -3.33
C THR A 50 -5.75 10.28 -4.13
N LYS A 51 -6.87 10.79 -4.65
CA LYS A 51 -6.97 12.13 -5.26
C LYS A 51 -7.37 13.15 -4.21
N TYR A 52 -6.40 13.65 -3.44
CA TYR A 52 -6.67 14.61 -2.37
C TYR A 52 -7.34 15.91 -2.83
N GLY A 53 -7.18 16.32 -4.09
CA GLY A 53 -7.90 17.48 -4.64
C GLY A 53 -9.41 17.26 -4.84
N LYS A 54 -9.92 16.04 -4.65
CA LYS A 54 -11.33 15.67 -4.82
C LYS A 54 -11.96 15.10 -3.54
N VAL A 55 -11.33 15.27 -2.39
CA VAL A 55 -11.93 14.85 -1.11
C VAL A 55 -12.54 16.06 -0.41
N GLY A 56 -13.75 15.89 0.15
CA GLY A 56 -14.49 16.95 0.85
C GLY A 56 -14.00 17.19 2.29
N THR A 57 -12.68 17.31 2.49
CA THR A 57 -12.05 17.43 3.82
C THR A 57 -10.97 18.52 3.85
N ASN A 58 -10.47 18.86 5.03
CA ASN A 58 -9.46 19.91 5.21
C ASN A 58 -8.01 19.38 5.18
N MET A 59 -7.05 20.28 5.03
CA MET A 59 -5.62 19.93 4.94
C MET A 59 -5.09 19.21 6.18
N GLY A 60 -5.58 19.55 7.39
CA GLY A 60 -5.17 18.87 8.62
C GLY A 60 -5.53 17.39 8.63
N LYS A 61 -6.71 17.03 8.14
CA LYS A 61 -7.15 15.63 8.00
C LYS A 61 -6.39 14.89 6.90
N ILE A 62 -6.05 15.57 5.80
CA ILE A 62 -5.19 15.02 4.74
C ILE A 62 -3.81 14.68 5.30
N PHE A 63 -3.20 15.61 6.05
CA PHE A 63 -1.92 15.39 6.69
C PHE A 63 -1.96 14.21 7.68
N LEU A 64 -2.99 14.16 8.53
CA LEU A 64 -3.19 13.06 9.46
C LEU A 64 -3.37 11.71 8.74
N HIS A 65 -4.08 11.68 7.61
CA HIS A 65 -4.25 10.47 6.80
C HIS A 65 -2.92 9.95 6.25
N ILE A 66 -2.06 10.84 5.74
CA ILE A 66 -0.72 10.47 5.27
C ILE A 66 0.12 9.94 6.44
N LEU A 67 0.05 10.57 7.61
CA LEU A 67 0.75 10.10 8.80
C LEU A 67 0.27 8.72 9.25
N CYS A 68 -1.05 8.47 9.25
CA CYS A 68 -1.63 7.15 9.53
C CYS A 68 -1.12 6.10 8.55
N SER A 69 -0.98 6.44 7.26
CA SER A 69 -0.41 5.53 6.26
C SER A 69 1.06 5.19 6.55
N MET A 70 1.86 6.18 6.94
CA MET A 70 3.25 5.94 7.35
C MET A 70 3.33 5.02 8.58
N VAL A 71 2.55 5.30 9.63
CA VAL A 71 2.51 4.47 10.84
C VAL A 71 2.05 3.05 10.52
N THR A 72 1.04 2.90 9.65
CA THR A 72 0.54 1.60 9.19
C THR A 72 1.64 0.82 8.50
N TYR A 73 2.40 1.46 7.61
CA TYR A 73 3.53 0.83 6.94
C TYR A 73 4.58 0.32 7.94
N TYR A 74 4.98 1.15 8.91
CA TYR A 74 5.93 0.74 9.95
C TYR A 74 5.41 -0.44 10.78
N ALA A 75 4.15 -0.41 11.19
CA ALA A 75 3.53 -1.52 11.91
C ALA A 75 3.55 -2.82 11.08
N CYS A 76 3.28 -2.74 9.79
CA CYS A 76 3.34 -3.89 8.88
C CYS A 76 4.77 -4.45 8.75
N VAL A 77 5.78 -3.59 8.72
CA VAL A 77 7.19 -4.00 8.75
C VAL A 77 7.51 -4.75 10.04
N LEU A 78 7.01 -4.29 11.19
CA LEU A 78 7.20 -4.98 12.47
C LEU A 78 6.51 -6.36 12.50
N ILE A 79 5.29 -6.47 11.97
CA ILE A 79 4.58 -7.75 11.82
C ILE A 79 5.40 -8.71 10.94
N TYR A 80 5.95 -8.21 9.83
CA TYR A 80 6.79 -9.01 8.95
C TYR A 80 8.07 -9.51 9.64
N VAL A 81 8.76 -8.65 10.40
CA VAL A 81 10.01 -9.01 11.08
C VAL A 81 9.79 -9.95 12.27
N SER A 82 8.66 -9.83 12.97
CA SER A 82 8.34 -10.63 14.17
C SER A 82 7.62 -11.95 13.86
N GLY A 83 6.95 -12.06 12.72
CA GLY A 83 6.19 -13.24 12.33
C GLY A 83 7.04 -14.33 11.65
N SER A 84 6.40 -15.46 11.35
CA SER A 84 7.00 -16.40 10.38
C SER A 84 7.15 -15.67 9.04
N LYS A 85 8.30 -15.84 8.40
CA LYS A 85 8.74 -15.03 7.25
C LYS A 85 7.66 -14.87 6.18
N PHE A 86 6.84 -15.90 5.95
CA PHE A 86 5.82 -15.93 4.90
C PHE A 86 4.42 -15.56 5.39
N ILE A 87 3.93 -16.16 6.48
CA ILE A 87 2.57 -15.87 7.00
C ILE A 87 2.52 -14.42 7.52
N GLY A 88 3.62 -13.94 8.11
CA GLY A 88 3.75 -12.56 8.56
C GLY A 88 3.53 -11.54 7.45
N MET A 89 3.98 -11.81 6.22
CA MET A 89 3.73 -10.91 5.07
C MET A 89 2.27 -10.89 4.64
N ALA A 90 1.63 -12.05 4.55
CA ALA A 90 0.21 -12.12 4.18
C ALA A 90 -0.66 -11.42 5.23
N ILE A 91 -0.38 -11.64 6.52
CA ILE A 91 -1.06 -10.94 7.61
C ILE A 91 -0.78 -9.43 7.53
N ALA A 92 0.47 -9.02 7.35
CA ALA A 92 0.84 -7.61 7.21
C ALA A 92 0.17 -6.95 6.02
N GLY A 93 0.07 -7.63 4.86
CA GLY A 93 -0.62 -7.12 3.67
C GLY A 93 -2.11 -6.89 3.91
N GLY A 94 -2.76 -7.82 4.63
CA GLY A 94 -4.18 -7.68 4.96
C GLY A 94 -4.45 -6.63 6.05
N VAL A 95 -3.70 -6.68 7.16
CA VAL A 95 -3.78 -5.70 8.25
C VAL A 95 -3.44 -4.30 7.75
N GLY A 96 -2.42 -4.16 6.88
CA GLY A 96 -2.03 -2.89 6.31
C GLY A 96 -3.11 -2.27 5.45
N SER A 97 -3.78 -3.06 4.60
CA SER A 97 -4.92 -2.58 3.82
C SER A 97 -6.08 -2.17 4.72
N PHE A 98 -6.40 -2.97 5.74
CA PHE A 98 -7.44 -2.64 6.72
C PHE A 98 -7.15 -1.33 7.45
N ALA A 99 -5.96 -1.23 8.03
CA ALA A 99 -5.49 -0.08 8.81
C ALA A 99 -5.31 1.18 7.96
N TYR A 100 -5.14 1.04 6.64
CA TYR A 100 -5.17 2.16 5.71
C TYR A 100 -6.62 2.61 5.43
N LEU A 101 -7.49 1.68 5.03
CA LEU A 101 -8.84 1.99 4.55
C LEU A 101 -9.76 2.57 5.64
N ILE A 102 -9.55 2.21 6.91
CA ILE A 102 -10.31 2.74 8.04
C ILE A 102 -10.09 4.26 8.20
N PRO A 103 -8.85 4.76 8.41
CA PRO A 103 -8.55 6.19 8.37
C PRO A 103 -8.99 6.85 7.07
N THR A 104 -8.82 6.20 5.90
CA THR A 104 -9.27 6.74 4.61
C THR A 104 -10.77 7.05 4.63
N LYS A 105 -11.60 6.12 5.10
CA LYS A 105 -13.06 6.32 5.22
C LYS A 105 -13.39 7.53 6.09
N TYR A 106 -12.82 7.62 7.29
CA TYR A 106 -13.22 8.64 8.27
C TYR A 106 -12.58 10.01 8.05
N LEU A 107 -11.27 10.05 7.77
CA LEU A 107 -10.52 11.31 7.63
C LEU A 107 -10.84 12.00 6.31
N LEU A 108 -11.01 11.22 5.24
CA LEU A 108 -11.32 11.75 3.91
C LEU A 108 -12.82 11.77 3.60
N LYS A 109 -13.66 11.29 4.52
CA LYS A 109 -15.13 11.21 4.39
C LYS A 109 -15.59 10.48 3.12
N LEU A 110 -14.88 9.41 2.76
CA LEU A 110 -15.23 8.58 1.61
C LEU A 110 -16.28 7.54 1.99
N ASP A 111 -17.25 7.30 1.11
CA ASP A 111 -18.28 6.29 1.33
C ASP A 111 -17.75 4.88 1.02
N ILE A 112 -17.15 4.27 2.03
CA ILE A 112 -16.57 2.92 1.95
C ILE A 112 -17.35 1.99 2.89
N HIS A 113 -18.11 1.04 2.36
CA HIS A 113 -18.77 0.03 3.20
C HIS A 113 -17.76 -0.88 3.90
N TYR A 114 -18.00 -1.24 5.17
CA TYR A 114 -17.10 -2.12 5.94
C TYR A 114 -16.93 -3.50 5.32
N LYS A 115 -17.96 -4.03 4.64
CA LYS A 115 -17.85 -5.28 3.88
C LYS A 115 -16.75 -5.18 2.82
N ASN A 116 -16.64 -4.03 2.14
CA ASN A 116 -15.60 -3.79 1.16
C ASN A 116 -14.24 -3.61 1.84
N VAL A 117 -14.16 -2.92 2.98
CA VAL A 117 -12.91 -2.82 3.76
C VAL A 117 -12.40 -4.22 4.10
N PHE A 118 -13.25 -5.07 4.68
CA PHE A 118 -12.89 -6.43 5.04
C PHE A 118 -12.46 -7.26 3.82
N LEU A 119 -13.26 -7.26 2.76
CA LEU A 119 -12.97 -8.02 1.54
C LEU A 119 -11.65 -7.60 0.89
N ILE A 120 -11.42 -6.30 0.72
CA ILE A 120 -10.18 -5.78 0.12
C ILE A 120 -8.97 -6.07 1.01
N SER A 121 -9.14 -6.04 2.33
CA SER A 121 -8.09 -6.42 3.27
C SER A 121 -7.71 -7.90 3.11
N VAL A 122 -8.70 -8.80 3.00
CA VAL A 122 -8.44 -10.23 2.77
C VAL A 122 -7.75 -10.46 1.42
N ILE A 123 -8.25 -9.86 0.34
CA ILE A 123 -7.64 -9.95 -1.00
C ILE A 123 -6.21 -9.38 -1.00
N SER A 124 -5.98 -8.31 -0.26
CA SER A 124 -4.66 -7.71 -0.06
C SER A 124 -3.72 -8.63 0.73
N GLY A 125 -4.21 -9.44 1.66
CA GLY A 125 -3.39 -10.49 2.25
C GLY A 125 -3.01 -11.57 1.23
N PHE A 126 -3.97 -11.99 0.40
CA PHE A 126 -3.75 -12.97 -0.66
C PHE A 126 -2.83 -12.50 -1.79
N SER A 127 -2.62 -11.20 -1.96
CA SER A 127 -1.64 -10.70 -2.94
C SER A 127 -0.20 -11.14 -2.61
N PHE A 128 0.06 -11.57 -1.38
CA PHE A 128 1.33 -12.15 -0.94
C PHE A 128 1.40 -13.67 -1.02
N LEU A 129 0.40 -14.33 -1.61
CA LEU A 129 0.45 -15.77 -1.88
C LEU A 129 1.68 -16.20 -2.72
N PRO A 130 2.16 -15.42 -3.72
CA PRO A 130 3.40 -15.76 -4.43
C PRO A 130 4.59 -15.96 -3.49
N MET A 131 4.72 -15.14 -2.44
CA MET A 131 5.77 -15.31 -1.42
C MET A 131 5.62 -16.59 -0.60
N LEU A 132 4.40 -17.07 -0.40
CA LEU A 132 4.11 -18.26 0.38
C LEU A 132 4.36 -19.55 -0.42
N VAL A 133 3.97 -19.56 -1.70
CA VAL A 133 3.97 -20.77 -2.54
C VAL A 133 5.31 -20.97 -3.25
N LEU A 134 6.04 -19.90 -3.55
CA LEU A 134 7.27 -19.95 -4.37
C LEU A 134 8.57 -19.79 -3.55
N HIS A 135 8.48 -19.93 -2.22
CA HIS A 135 9.61 -19.92 -1.27
C HIS A 135 10.33 -18.57 -1.07
N GLY A 136 9.78 -17.47 -1.58
CA GLY A 136 10.06 -16.09 -1.17
C GLY A 136 11.34 -15.47 -1.71
N SER A 137 11.52 -15.52 -3.04
CA SER A 137 12.53 -14.75 -3.74
C SER A 137 12.21 -13.24 -3.74
N GLY A 138 13.21 -12.42 -4.08
CA GLY A 138 13.02 -10.97 -4.25
C GLY A 138 12.00 -10.62 -5.35
N PHE A 139 11.91 -11.46 -6.39
CA PHE A 139 10.93 -11.29 -7.46
C PHE A 139 9.50 -11.49 -6.97
N GLU A 140 9.25 -12.54 -6.17
CA GLU A 140 7.93 -12.80 -5.62
C GLU A 140 7.48 -11.68 -4.67
N LEU A 141 8.41 -11.07 -3.94
CA LEU A 141 8.11 -9.95 -3.04
C LEU A 141 7.74 -8.73 -3.88
N ALA A 142 8.54 -8.43 -4.89
CA ALA A 142 8.29 -7.35 -5.84
C ALA A 142 6.90 -7.50 -6.49
N PHE A 143 6.60 -8.71 -6.99
CA PHE A 143 5.33 -9.02 -7.61
C PHE A 143 4.15 -8.91 -6.65
N SER A 144 4.31 -9.41 -5.41
CA SER A 144 3.27 -9.34 -4.37
C SER A 144 2.94 -7.90 -3.99
N VAL A 145 3.95 -7.03 -3.86
CA VAL A 145 3.78 -5.60 -3.57
C VAL A 145 3.13 -4.86 -4.75
N LEU A 146 3.48 -5.21 -5.98
CA LEU A 146 2.82 -4.70 -7.18
C LEU A 146 1.33 -5.06 -7.16
N LEU A 147 0.99 -6.34 -6.96
CA LEU A 147 -0.41 -6.79 -6.87
C LEU A 147 -1.15 -6.06 -5.75
N TRP A 148 -0.55 -5.96 -4.55
CA TRP A 148 -1.13 -5.27 -3.41
C TRP A 148 -1.45 -3.80 -3.73
N THR A 149 -0.51 -3.10 -4.37
CA THR A 149 -0.67 -1.70 -4.78
C THR A 149 -1.81 -1.55 -5.79
N LEU A 150 -1.89 -2.45 -6.77
CA LEU A 150 -2.94 -2.44 -7.78
C LEU A 150 -4.33 -2.73 -7.19
N ILE A 151 -4.46 -3.72 -6.31
CA ILE A 151 -5.73 -4.09 -5.65
C ILE A 151 -6.31 -2.87 -4.91
N ASN A 152 -5.50 -2.24 -4.06
CA ASN A 152 -5.93 -1.07 -3.30
C ASN A 152 -6.19 0.13 -4.22
N GLY A 153 -5.35 0.34 -5.25
CA GLY A 153 -5.54 1.38 -6.25
C GLY A 153 -6.85 1.26 -7.04
N ILE A 154 -7.15 0.08 -7.59
CA ILE A 154 -8.39 -0.19 -8.32
C ILE A 154 -9.61 0.06 -7.43
N PHE A 155 -9.54 -0.37 -6.17
CA PHE A 155 -10.60 -0.14 -5.21
C PHE A 155 -10.81 1.36 -4.94
N MET A 156 -9.74 2.08 -4.64
CA MET A 156 -9.79 3.51 -4.35
C MET A 156 -10.25 4.34 -5.56
N ASP A 157 -9.89 3.95 -6.79
CA ASP A 157 -10.39 4.60 -8.00
C ASP A 157 -11.91 4.46 -8.13
N LYS A 158 -12.47 3.27 -7.81
CA LYS A 158 -13.93 3.06 -7.79
C LYS A 158 -14.60 3.92 -6.72
N VAL A 159 -14.08 3.92 -5.50
CA VAL A 159 -14.62 4.71 -4.37
C VAL A 159 -14.62 6.21 -4.66
N GLN A 160 -13.56 6.74 -5.30
CA GLN A 160 -13.45 8.18 -5.55
C GLN A 160 -14.09 8.62 -6.87
N LYS A 161 -14.47 7.69 -7.76
CA LYS A 161 -15.31 7.99 -8.93
C LYS A 161 -16.78 8.19 -8.54
N SER A 162 -17.26 7.55 -7.48
CA SER A 162 -18.61 7.76 -6.96
C SER A 162 -18.75 9.05 -6.14
N VAL A 163 -17.64 9.74 -5.84
CA VAL A 163 -17.68 11.07 -5.21
C VAL A 163 -18.01 12.10 -6.29
N ILE A 164 -19.30 12.39 -6.44
CA ILE A 164 -19.80 13.55 -7.17
C ILE A 164 -19.64 14.75 -6.23
N ILE A 165 -18.74 15.67 -6.58
CA ILE A 165 -18.71 17.02 -6.01
C ILE A 165 -19.48 17.92 -6.96
#